data_AF-A0A559S3R0-F1
#
_entry.id   AF-A0A559S3R0-F1
#
_cell.length_a   1.000
_cell.length_b   1.000
_cell.length_c   1.000
_cell.angle_alpha   90.00
_cell.angle_beta   90.00
_cell.angle_gamma   90.00
#
_symmetry.space_group_name_H-M   'P 1'
#
loop_
_entity.id
_entity.type
_entity.pdbx_description
1 polymer ?
#
loop_
_entity_poly.entity_id
_entity_poly.type
_entity_poly.pdbx_seq_one_letter_code
_entity_poly.pdbx_strand_id
1 'polypeptide(L)' 'MNRIKEVLDEKGIKQKWLAEKLEKSYNMVNSYAQNRRQPSLEDLYKIAEILNVEAKELLVPIKELN' A
#
# COMPACT_ATOMS: atom_id res chain seq x y z
N MET A 1 4.38 -0.55 10.68
CA MET A 1 4.04 -1.38 9.50
C MET A 1 3.07 -0.61 8.61
N ASN A 2 2.96 -0.91 7.33
CA ASN A 2 1.99 -0.28 6.43
C ASN A 2 0.66 -1.06 6.42
N ARG A 3 -0.42 -0.39 5.97
CA ARG A 3 -1.80 -0.88 5.87
C ARG A 3 -2.29 -1.02 4.42
N ILE A 4 -1.36 -1.23 3.47
CA ILE A 4 -1.72 -1.21 2.04
C ILE A 4 -2.71 -2.33 1.71
N LYS A 5 -2.57 -3.51 2.32
CA LYS A 5 -3.46 -4.63 2.09
C LYS A 5 -4.88 -4.33 2.57
N GLU A 6 -4.99 -3.81 3.79
CA GLU A 6 -6.24 -3.46 4.42
C GLU A 6 -7.01 -2.43 3.59
N VAL A 7 -6.33 -1.37 3.13
CA VAL A 7 -6.97 -0.34 2.28
C VAL A 7 -7.40 -0.89 0.92
N LEU A 8 -6.63 -1.83 0.34
CA LEU A 8 -7.03 -2.52 -0.89
C LEU A 8 -8.28 -3.38 -0.69
N ASP A 9 -8.34 -4.13 0.43
CA ASP A 9 -9.47 -4.99 0.77
C ASP A 9 -10.73 -4.14 1.07
N GLU A 10 -10.60 -3.04 1.82
CA GLU A 10 -11.68 -2.07 2.09
C GLU A 10 -12.27 -1.46 0.81
N LYS A 11 -11.44 -1.21 -0.21
CA LYS A 11 -11.86 -0.67 -1.50
C LYS A 11 -12.28 -1.74 -2.51
N GLY A 12 -12.09 -3.03 -2.20
CA GLY A 12 -12.35 -4.14 -3.14
C GLY A 12 -11.40 -4.16 -4.35
N ILE A 13 -10.19 -3.62 -4.21
CA ILE A 13 -9.20 -3.50 -5.28
C ILE A 13 -8.17 -4.63 -5.20
N LYS A 14 -7.88 -5.24 -6.35
CA LYS A 14 -6.85 -6.30 -6.43
C LYS A 14 -5.44 -5.71 -6.48
N GLN A 15 -4.48 -6.35 -5.81
CA GLN A 15 -3.06 -5.99 -5.90
C GLN A 15 -2.52 -5.95 -7.33
N LYS A 16 -3.02 -6.81 -8.23
CA LYS A 16 -2.65 -6.79 -9.66
C LYS A 16 -3.00 -5.45 -10.32
N TRP A 17 -4.17 -4.89 -9.99
CA TRP A 17 -4.58 -3.58 -10.50
C TRP A 17 -3.68 -2.46 -9.96
N LEU A 18 -3.35 -2.49 -8.67
CA LEU A 18 -2.42 -1.52 -8.09
C LEU A 18 -1.03 -1.62 -8.73
N ALA A 19 -0.55 -2.84 -9.01
CA ALA A 19 0.73 -3.07 -9.69
C ALA A 19 0.77 -2.47 -11.10
N GLU A 20 -0.32 -2.62 -11.86
CA GLU A 20 -0.47 -1.98 -13.17
C GLU A 20 -0.45 -0.45 -13.07
N LYS A 21 -1.13 0.14 -12.07
CA LYS A 21 -1.16 1.59 -11.87
C LYS A 21 0.15 2.18 -11.34
N LEU A 22 0.87 1.42 -10.53
CA LEU A 22 2.15 1.83 -9.93
C LEU A 22 3.35 1.53 -10.85
N GLU A 23 3.11 0.93 -12.02
CA GLU A 23 4.13 0.50 -12.98
C GLU A 23 5.20 -0.41 -12.35
N LYS A 24 4.76 -1.30 -11.44
CA LYS A 24 5.62 -2.24 -10.71
C LYS A 24 5.14 -3.66 -10.91
N SER A 25 6.05 -4.62 -10.69
CA SER A 25 5.66 -6.03 -10.73
C SER A 25 4.67 -6.37 -9.62
N TYR A 26 3.77 -7.31 -9.89
CA TYR A 26 2.85 -7.84 -8.87
C TYR A 26 3.60 -8.31 -7.62
N ASN A 27 4.75 -8.96 -7.80
CA ASN A 27 5.58 -9.45 -6.68
C ASN A 27 6.08 -8.31 -5.79
N MET A 28 6.40 -7.15 -6.36
CA MET A 28 6.82 -5.97 -5.61
C MET A 28 5.67 -5.40 -4.78
N VAL A 29 4.49 -5.20 -5.39
CA VAL A 29 3.28 -4.73 -4.68
C VAL A 29 2.84 -5.73 -3.61
N ASN A 30 2.87 -7.03 -3.90
CA ASN A 30 2.58 -8.08 -2.93
C ASN A 30 3.60 -8.06 -1.77
N SER A 31 4.87 -7.73 -2.01
CA SER A 31 5.86 -7.54 -0.95
C SER A 31 5.49 -6.36 -0.02
N TYR A 32 4.99 -5.26 -0.59
CA TYR A 32 4.48 -4.12 0.17
C TYR A 32 3.26 -4.49 1.02
N ALA A 33 2.23 -5.08 0.39
CA ALA A 33 0.98 -5.44 1.03
C ALA A 33 1.16 -6.50 2.13
N GLN A 34 2.12 -7.41 1.98
CA GLN A 34 2.44 -8.41 3.00
C GLN A 34 3.51 -7.93 4.00
N ASN A 35 3.87 -6.64 3.97
CA ASN A 35 4.87 -6.02 4.83
C ASN A 35 6.27 -6.70 4.81
N ARG A 36 6.57 -7.55 3.81
CA ARG A 36 7.90 -8.16 3.61
C ARG A 36 8.93 -7.14 3.17
N ARG A 37 8.50 -6.10 2.48
CA ARG A 37 9.29 -4.91 2.13
C ARG A 37 8.42 -3.68 2.34
N GLN A 38 9.00 -2.58 2.79
CA GLN A 38 8.28 -1.31 2.83
C GLN A 38 8.43 -0.58 1.49
N PRO A 39 7.36 0.09 1.01
CA PRO A 39 7.49 1.02 -0.10
C PRO A 39 8.44 2.17 0.27
N SER A 40 9.07 2.78 -0.73
CA SER A 40 9.73 4.07 -0.50
C SER A 40 8.67 5.11 -0.14
N LEU A 41 9.09 6.26 0.40
CA LEU A 41 8.17 7.36 0.68
C LEU A 41 7.48 7.84 -0.62
N GLU A 42 8.22 7.89 -1.73
CA GLU A 42 7.68 8.22 -3.05
C GLU A 42 6.62 7.22 -3.50
N ASP A 43 6.89 5.91 -3.37
CA ASP A 43 5.92 4.88 -3.72
C ASP A 43 4.69 4.93 -2.80
N LEU A 44 4.87 5.22 -1.52
CA LEU A 44 3.76 5.37 -0.57
C LEU A 44 2.82 6.51 -0.99
N TYR A 45 3.37 7.67 -1.37
CA TYR A 45 2.56 8.79 -1.86
C TYR A 45 1.85 8.46 -3.18
N LYS A 46 2.53 7.81 -4.13
CA LYS A 46 1.90 7.36 -5.38
C LYS A 46 0.76 6.38 -5.11
N ILE A 47 0.94 5.45 -4.18
CA ILE A 47 -0.12 4.50 -3.78
C ILE A 47 -1.30 5.27 -3.17
N ALA A 48 -1.05 6.25 -2.32
CA ALA A 48 -2.09 7.07 -1.69
C ALA A 48 -2.90 7.84 -2.75
N GLU A 49 -2.22 8.44 -3.73
CA GLU A 49 -2.83 9.13 -4.87
C GLU A 49 -3.68 8.17 -5.74
N ILE A 50 -3.11 7.02 -6.12
CA ILE A 50 -3.81 5.99 -6.93
C ILE A 50 -5.07 5.49 -6.22
N LEU A 51 -4.99 5.30 -4.90
CA LEU A 51 -6.11 4.80 -4.09
C LEU A 51 -7.05 5.91 -3.63
N ASN A 52 -6.74 7.18 -3.90
CA ASN A 52 -7.47 8.36 -3.44
C ASN A 52 -7.71 8.33 -1.92
N VAL A 53 -6.62 8.27 -1.16
CA VAL A 53 -6.56 8.31 0.32
C VAL A 53 -5.39 9.18 0.76
N GLU A 54 -5.37 9.59 2.02
CA GLU A 54 -4.21 10.25 2.62
C GLU A 54 -3.09 9.23 2.89
N ALA A 55 -1.84 9.62 2.69
CA ALA A 55 -0.70 8.71 2.90
C ALA A 55 -0.62 8.15 4.33
N LYS A 56 -1.12 8.90 5.33
CA LYS A 56 -1.22 8.44 6.73
C LYS A 56 -2.17 7.26 6.91
N GLU A 57 -3.18 7.12 6.05
CA GLU A 57 -4.15 6.01 6.12
C GLU A 57 -3.50 4.67 5.72
N LEU A 58 -2.42 4.74 4.92
CA LEU A 58 -1.59 3.59 4.55
C LEU A 58 -0.59 3.17 5.63
N LEU A 59 -0.58 3.80 6.80
CA LEU A 59 0.35 3.51 7.89
C LEU A 59 -0.40 3.03 9.13
N VAL A 60 0.17 2.05 9.83
CA VAL A 60 -0.30 1.68 11.17
C VAL A 60 0.13 2.79 12.14
N PRO A 61 -0.80 3.36 12.93
CA PRO A 61 -0.46 4.34 13.95
C PRO A 61 0.57 3.78 14.95
N ILE A 62 1.48 4.63 15.42
CA ILE A 62 2.53 4.21 16.37
C ILE A 62 1.91 3.59 17.65
N LYS A 63 0.76 4.09 18.09
CA LYS A 63 0.06 3.59 19.29
C LYS A 63 -0.46 2.14 19.15
N GLU A 64 -0.51 1.63 17.92
CA GLU A 64 -0.95 0.27 17.59
C GLU A 64 0.22 -0.63 17.17
N LEU A 65 1.45 -0.09 17.14
CA LEU A 65 2.67 -0.87 17.01
C LEU A 65 3.06 -1.36 18.40
N ASN A 66 2.75 -2.63 18.69
CA ASN A 66 3.20 -3.32 19.89
C ASN A 66 4.73 -3.45 19.94
#